data_AF-A0A9J6FYC8-F1
#
_entry.id   AF-A0A9J6FYC8-F1
#
_cell.length_a   1.000
_cell.length_b   1.000
_cell.length_c   1.000
_cell.angle_alpha   90.00
_cell.angle_beta   90.00
_cell.angle_gamma   90.00
#
_symmetry.space_group_name_H-M   'P 1'
#
loop_
_entity.id
_entity.type
_entity.pdbx_description
1 polymer ?
#
loop_
_entity_poly.entity_id
_entity_poly.type
_entity_poly.pdbx_seq_one_letter_code
_entity_poly.pdbx_strand_id
1 'polypeptide(L)'
;MTVGLIGSGILLWIFIVVVAWKEAKPYTVCKTGGCTVFSTKLKASLNETVAHPCDNFTAFVCDGWTRSNKFSVRENLVVNALGTLSKVSRVVQTTAKTKTPADAALAFFRSCDAVLQGRADQLLTVKRLLAAANITWPRRPSAPDVLQTLLYSSVKLRWSPLFNIEIDTTVDYGTEILLMPFDDNRILRRKFKSLQRAAEGDRRAYFNFLRDKFGSTASGEGDATYEEVANVCEAVLVPLFEALHEQSTPEAINTSVLLQAKLTISRWESALALFNVTEKPITYSTEALPYIEKFFALWRAYGENNMHLLVSWCTVQIAALYANRGLITNYYGSDESALVEHSAFCMSKAYLIGKFALFADYSSHVLNKDGRQDLENIAHTVRHAFHSRLQAWKHYEPVRTVVNDWDSIATVFNAFDTGIEIAKKDSQIYFVLGDSLPDNWRKAAIPLKTMRSDKVFMAMKSLELHVVLYDDFVLLPFSAAFPLYNLDATASIKYGGIGKGDGAVR
;
A
#
# COMPACT_ATOMS: atom_id res chain seq x y z
N MET A 1 -60.24 19.89 -55.90
CA MET A 1 -59.63 20.34 -54.62
C MET A 1 -58.63 19.34 -54.02
N THR A 2 -58.22 18.27 -54.72
CA THR A 2 -57.28 17.25 -54.21
C THR A 2 -55.82 17.46 -54.62
N VAL A 3 -55.53 18.35 -55.57
CA VAL A 3 -54.15 18.61 -56.06
C VAL A 3 -53.39 19.59 -55.15
N GLY A 4 -54.08 20.34 -54.28
CA GLY A 4 -53.45 21.32 -53.37
C GLY A 4 -52.86 20.73 -52.08
N LEU A 5 -53.35 19.55 -51.63
CA LEU A 5 -52.91 18.92 -50.37
C LEU A 5 -51.61 18.13 -50.51
N ILE A 6 -51.31 17.61 -51.70
CA ILE A 6 -50.07 16.84 -51.95
C ILE A 6 -48.87 17.79 -52.02
N GLY A 7 -49.04 18.98 -52.61
CA GLY A 7 -47.98 19.98 -52.71
C GLY A 7 -47.54 20.55 -51.36
N SER A 8 -48.46 20.79 -50.42
CA SER A 8 -48.10 21.32 -49.10
C SER A 8 -47.41 20.27 -48.22
N GLY A 9 -47.80 19.00 -48.33
CA GLY A 9 -47.16 17.90 -47.61
C GLY A 9 -45.70 17.69 -48.02
N ILE A 10 -45.40 17.79 -49.33
CA ILE A 10 -44.04 17.66 -49.85
C ILE A 10 -43.16 18.83 -49.39
N LEU A 11 -43.67 20.07 -49.44
CA LEU A 11 -42.92 21.24 -48.97
C LEU A 11 -42.65 21.20 -47.47
N LEU A 12 -43.61 20.73 -46.66
CA LEU A 12 -43.41 20.54 -45.22
C LEU A 12 -42.35 19.47 -44.95
N TRP A 13 -42.36 18.36 -45.68
CA TRP A 13 -41.36 17.31 -45.55
C TRP A 13 -39.96 17.79 -45.95
N ILE A 14 -39.85 18.52 -47.07
CA ILE A 14 -38.58 19.14 -47.50
C ILE A 14 -38.10 20.13 -46.43
N PHE A 15 -38.99 20.94 -45.87
CA PHE A 15 -38.64 21.88 -44.81
C PHE A 15 -38.16 21.17 -43.55
N ILE A 16 -38.83 20.10 -43.10
CA ILE A 16 -38.41 19.29 -41.95
C ILE A 16 -37.05 18.64 -42.21
N VAL A 17 -36.82 18.08 -43.40
CA VAL A 17 -35.53 17.46 -43.78
C VAL A 17 -34.42 18.50 -43.86
N VAL A 18 -34.68 19.68 -44.44
CA VAL A 18 -33.70 20.76 -44.56
C VAL A 18 -33.38 21.38 -43.20
N VAL A 19 -34.36 21.55 -42.32
CA VAL A 19 -34.14 22.02 -40.94
C VAL A 19 -33.37 20.97 -40.13
N ALA A 20 -33.73 19.69 -40.24
CA ALA A 20 -32.99 18.59 -39.62
C ALA A 20 -31.55 18.45 -40.16
N TRP A 21 -31.32 18.74 -41.44
CA TRP A 21 -29.99 18.74 -42.05
C TRP A 21 -29.16 19.98 -41.70
N LYS A 22 -29.79 21.14 -41.51
CA LYS A 22 -29.06 22.39 -41.19
C LYS A 22 -28.52 22.43 -39.76
N GLU A 23 -29.07 21.65 -38.83
CA GLU A 23 -28.62 21.64 -37.45
C GLU A 23 -27.60 20.54 -37.11
N ALA A 24 -27.42 19.56 -37.99
CA ALA A 24 -26.37 18.55 -37.81
C ALA A 24 -25.03 19.06 -38.34
N LYS A 25 -24.45 20.09 -37.70
CA LYS A 25 -23.00 20.30 -37.83
C LYS A 25 -22.34 18.99 -37.39
N PRO A 26 -21.53 18.32 -38.24
CA PRO A 26 -20.91 17.08 -37.83
C PRO A 26 -19.99 17.40 -36.66
N TYR A 27 -20.38 16.96 -35.46
CA TYR A 27 -19.53 17.08 -34.29
C TYR A 27 -18.19 16.42 -34.64
N THR A 28 -17.10 17.15 -34.46
CA THR A 28 -15.76 16.58 -34.63
C THR A 28 -15.51 15.62 -33.48
N VAL A 29 -15.87 14.35 -33.68
CA VAL A 29 -15.66 13.29 -32.69
C VAL A 29 -14.24 12.76 -32.80
N CYS A 30 -13.53 12.71 -31.68
CA CYS A 30 -12.23 12.06 -31.61
C CYS A 30 -12.37 10.54 -31.86
N LYS A 31 -11.68 10.03 -32.88
CA LYS A 31 -11.70 8.60 -33.26
C LYS A 31 -10.39 7.88 -32.99
N THR A 32 -9.47 8.49 -32.23
CA THR A 32 -8.21 7.83 -31.87
C THR A 32 -8.49 6.60 -30.99
N GLY A 33 -7.53 5.68 -30.95
CA GLY A 33 -7.61 4.50 -30.08
C GLY A 33 -7.82 4.89 -28.61
N GLY A 34 -7.08 5.90 -28.13
CA GLY A 34 -7.23 6.46 -26.79
C GLY A 34 -8.66 6.93 -26.48
N CYS A 35 -9.23 7.78 -27.35
CA CYS A 35 -10.59 8.29 -27.19
C CYS A 35 -11.65 7.16 -27.17
N THR A 36 -11.48 6.14 -28.00
CA THR A 36 -12.41 5.00 -28.07
C THR A 36 -12.35 4.16 -26.80
N VAL A 37 -11.15 3.87 -26.29
CA VAL A 37 -10.96 3.11 -25.05
C VAL A 37 -11.54 3.87 -23.84
N PHE A 38 -11.26 5.17 -23.74
CA PHE A 38 -11.78 5.99 -22.64
C PHE A 38 -13.29 6.14 -22.69
N SER A 39 -13.88 6.49 -23.83
CA SER A 39 -15.33 6.66 -23.96
C SER A 39 -16.08 5.36 -23.63
N THR A 40 -15.56 4.22 -24.07
CA THR A 40 -16.14 2.90 -23.75
C THR A 40 -16.13 2.65 -22.24
N LYS A 41 -15.00 2.88 -21.57
CA LYS A 41 -14.88 2.66 -20.12
C LYS A 41 -15.70 3.66 -19.30
N LEU A 42 -15.73 4.93 -19.72
CA LEU A 42 -16.58 5.95 -19.11
C LEU A 42 -18.04 5.53 -19.19
N LYS A 43 -18.52 5.21 -20.40
CA LYS A 43 -19.91 4.76 -20.61
C LYS A 43 -20.27 3.53 -19.79
N ALA A 44 -19.35 2.57 -19.65
CA ALA A 44 -19.57 1.39 -18.80
C ALA A 44 -19.63 1.72 -17.29
N SER A 45 -19.04 2.84 -16.87
CA SER A 45 -19.05 3.29 -15.48
C SER A 45 -20.29 4.13 -15.16
N LEU A 46 -20.83 4.85 -16.15
CA LEU A 46 -22.01 5.69 -16.01
C LEU A 46 -23.26 4.86 -15.69
N ASN A 47 -24.14 5.43 -14.87
CA ASN A 47 -25.47 4.90 -14.61
C ASN A 47 -26.52 6.03 -14.63
N GLU A 48 -27.03 6.31 -15.81
CA GLU A 48 -28.04 7.35 -16.06
C GLU A 48 -29.40 7.04 -15.40
N THR A 49 -29.62 5.79 -14.96
CA THR A 49 -30.90 5.34 -14.38
C THR A 49 -31.00 5.51 -12.87
N VAL A 50 -29.86 5.58 -12.17
CA VAL A 50 -29.83 5.59 -10.70
C VAL A 50 -29.88 6.99 -10.12
N ALA A 51 -29.18 7.92 -10.75
CA ALA A 51 -29.08 9.29 -10.26
C ALA A 51 -28.85 10.26 -11.41
N HIS A 52 -29.43 11.45 -11.32
CA HIS A 52 -29.04 12.56 -12.16
C HIS A 52 -27.68 13.13 -11.68
N PRO A 53 -26.79 13.58 -12.59
CA PRO A 53 -25.47 14.11 -12.20
C PRO A 53 -25.52 15.31 -11.26
N CYS A 54 -26.62 16.09 -11.27
CA CYS A 54 -26.80 17.22 -10.35
C CYS A 54 -27.24 16.80 -8.94
N ASP A 55 -27.83 15.61 -8.79
CA ASP A 55 -28.35 15.13 -7.49
C ASP A 55 -27.31 14.27 -6.79
N ASN A 56 -26.69 13.34 -7.52
CA ASN A 56 -25.63 12.48 -7.01
C ASN A 56 -24.65 12.11 -8.13
N PHE A 57 -23.68 12.99 -8.34
CA PHE A 57 -22.64 12.81 -9.36
C PHE A 57 -21.84 11.52 -9.18
N THR A 58 -21.56 11.12 -7.93
CA THR A 58 -20.81 9.89 -7.63
C THR A 58 -21.57 8.65 -8.05
N ALA A 59 -22.86 8.53 -7.71
CA ALA A 59 -23.67 7.42 -8.18
C ALA A 59 -23.78 7.45 -9.71
N PHE A 60 -24.03 8.62 -10.30
CA PHE A 60 -24.09 8.77 -11.76
C PHE A 60 -22.84 8.27 -12.48
N VAL A 61 -21.63 8.58 -11.98
CA VAL A 61 -20.38 8.23 -12.67
C VAL A 61 -19.76 6.88 -12.27
N CYS A 62 -20.11 6.33 -11.11
CA CYS A 62 -19.45 5.14 -10.56
C CYS A 62 -20.34 3.90 -10.43
N ASP A 63 -21.68 4.02 -10.42
CA ASP A 63 -22.55 2.87 -10.14
C ASP A 63 -22.39 1.74 -11.15
N GLY A 64 -22.22 2.06 -12.44
CA GLY A 64 -22.03 1.06 -13.48
C GLY A 64 -20.75 0.24 -13.26
N TRP A 65 -19.69 0.90 -12.78
CA TRP A 65 -18.44 0.24 -12.42
C TRP A 65 -18.59 -0.62 -11.17
N THR A 66 -19.18 -0.07 -10.10
CA THR A 66 -19.33 -0.76 -8.81
C THR A 66 -20.16 -2.05 -8.93
N ARG A 67 -21.15 -2.08 -9.84
CA ARG A 67 -21.95 -3.29 -10.10
C ARG A 67 -21.20 -4.36 -10.88
N SER A 68 -20.31 -3.94 -11.78
CA SER A 68 -19.59 -4.83 -12.69
C SER A 68 -18.25 -5.31 -12.14
N ASN A 69 -17.74 -4.69 -11.08
CA ASN A 69 -16.42 -4.99 -10.51
C ASN A 69 -16.55 -5.43 -9.04
N LYS A 70 -16.04 -6.63 -8.75
CA LYS A 70 -15.94 -7.15 -7.38
C LYS A 70 -14.75 -6.59 -6.60
N PHE A 71 -13.73 -6.12 -7.32
CA PHE A 71 -12.48 -5.62 -6.75
C PHE A 71 -12.45 -4.10 -6.73
N SER A 72 -11.80 -3.52 -5.73
CA SER A 72 -11.47 -2.09 -5.68
C SER A 72 -10.58 -1.68 -6.86
N VAL A 73 -10.52 -0.36 -7.14
CA VAL A 73 -9.65 0.20 -8.19
C VAL A 73 -8.18 -0.19 -7.96
N ARG A 74 -7.72 -0.14 -6.69
CA ARG A 74 -6.35 -0.51 -6.32
C ARG A 74 -6.05 -1.97 -6.63
N GLU A 75 -6.96 -2.88 -6.28
CA GLU A 75 -6.77 -4.31 -6.56
C GLU A 75 -6.70 -4.57 -8.05
N ASN A 76 -7.59 -3.97 -8.85
CA ASN A 76 -7.56 -4.08 -10.30
C ASN A 76 -6.24 -3.56 -10.91
N LEU A 77 -5.69 -2.46 -10.40
CA LEU A 77 -4.39 -1.95 -10.85
C LEU A 77 -3.26 -2.94 -10.57
N VAL A 78 -3.23 -3.58 -9.39
CA VAL A 78 -2.19 -4.56 -9.08
C VAL A 78 -2.37 -5.85 -9.87
N VAL A 79 -3.60 -6.33 -10.09
CA VAL A 79 -3.89 -7.48 -10.98
C VAL A 79 -3.33 -7.20 -12.37
N ASN A 80 -3.62 -6.03 -12.93
CA ASN A 80 -3.11 -5.63 -14.24
C ASN A 80 -1.59 -5.56 -14.27
N ALA A 81 -0.96 -5.00 -13.23
CA ALA A 81 0.50 -4.92 -13.11
C ALA A 81 1.16 -6.32 -13.05
N LEU A 82 0.57 -7.25 -12.30
CA LEU A 82 1.04 -8.64 -12.26
C LEU A 82 0.81 -9.38 -13.59
N GLY A 83 -0.31 -9.10 -14.26
CA GLY A 83 -0.57 -9.59 -15.61
C GLY A 83 0.53 -9.14 -16.58
N THR A 84 0.94 -7.88 -16.52
CA THR A 84 2.08 -7.34 -17.28
C THR A 84 3.39 -8.03 -16.88
N LEU A 85 3.67 -8.18 -15.57
CA LEU A 85 4.87 -8.90 -15.11
C LEU A 85 4.97 -10.32 -15.63
N SER A 86 3.85 -11.03 -15.70
CA SER A 86 3.83 -12.39 -16.22
C SER A 86 4.23 -12.45 -17.70
N LYS A 87 3.89 -11.42 -18.49
CA LYS A 87 4.28 -11.28 -19.89
C LYS A 87 5.77 -10.94 -20.01
N VAL A 88 6.24 -9.98 -19.20
CA VAL A 88 7.64 -9.51 -19.20
C VAL A 88 8.59 -10.63 -18.74
N SER A 89 8.26 -11.32 -17.65
CA SER A 89 9.06 -12.44 -17.13
C SER A 89 9.22 -13.55 -18.17
N ARG A 90 8.18 -13.86 -18.95
CA ARG A 90 8.28 -14.84 -20.06
C ARG A 90 9.27 -14.40 -21.14
N VAL A 91 9.28 -13.12 -21.51
CA VAL A 91 10.21 -12.60 -22.51
C VAL A 91 11.65 -12.65 -21.97
N VAL A 92 11.86 -12.19 -20.74
CA VAL A 92 13.21 -12.10 -20.15
C VAL A 92 13.83 -13.49 -19.87
N GLN A 93 13.03 -14.46 -19.44
CA GLN A 93 13.47 -15.84 -19.19
C GLN A 93 14.02 -16.55 -20.43
N THR A 94 13.58 -16.15 -21.64
CA THR A 94 14.12 -16.71 -22.88
C THR A 94 15.52 -16.19 -23.22
N THR A 95 15.96 -15.10 -22.59
CA THR A 95 17.18 -14.36 -22.98
C THR A 95 18.25 -14.26 -21.90
N ALA A 96 17.93 -14.43 -20.61
CA ALA A 96 18.89 -14.20 -19.52
C ALA A 96 18.99 -15.39 -18.53
N LYS A 97 20.22 -15.74 -18.12
CA LYS A 97 20.50 -16.72 -17.05
C LYS A 97 20.28 -16.15 -15.64
N THR A 98 20.10 -14.85 -15.50
CA THR A 98 19.93 -14.15 -14.21
C THR A 98 18.46 -13.92 -13.90
N LYS A 99 18.03 -14.30 -12.69
CA LYS A 99 16.66 -14.00 -12.21
C LYS A 99 16.51 -12.49 -12.00
N THR A 100 15.47 -11.90 -12.58
CA THR A 100 15.16 -10.47 -12.44
C THR A 100 14.30 -10.18 -11.20
N PRO A 101 14.17 -8.92 -10.77
CA PRO A 101 13.27 -8.58 -9.67
C PRO A 101 11.80 -8.86 -10.03
N ALA A 102 11.45 -8.78 -11.31
CA ALA A 102 10.17 -9.22 -11.84
C ALA A 102 9.94 -10.72 -11.61
N ASP A 103 10.97 -11.56 -11.82
CA ASP A 103 10.89 -13.00 -11.51
C ASP A 103 10.71 -13.25 -10.01
N ALA A 104 11.39 -12.47 -9.15
CA ALA A 104 11.21 -12.57 -7.70
C ALA A 104 9.78 -12.17 -7.27
N ALA A 105 9.25 -11.06 -7.77
CA ALA A 105 7.87 -10.65 -7.50
C ALA A 105 6.85 -11.70 -7.95
N LEU A 106 7.04 -12.25 -9.15
CA LEU A 106 6.17 -13.30 -9.70
C LEU A 106 6.30 -14.61 -8.92
N ALA A 107 7.52 -15.00 -8.53
CA ALA A 107 7.75 -16.19 -7.70
C ALA A 107 7.09 -16.03 -6.33
N PHE A 108 7.22 -14.87 -5.68
CA PHE A 108 6.51 -14.57 -4.45
C PHE A 108 5.00 -14.68 -4.64
N PHE A 109 4.44 -14.02 -5.66
CA PHE A 109 3.01 -14.06 -5.94
C PHE A 109 2.50 -15.49 -6.14
N ARG A 110 3.22 -16.30 -6.93
CA ARG A 110 2.89 -17.71 -7.17
C ARG A 110 2.95 -18.54 -5.90
N SER A 111 3.95 -18.33 -5.04
CA SER A 111 4.03 -19.02 -3.74
C SER A 111 2.87 -18.63 -2.82
N CYS A 112 2.43 -17.37 -2.88
CA CYS A 112 1.30 -16.86 -2.11
C CYS A 112 -0.03 -17.42 -2.60
N ASP A 113 -0.26 -17.39 -3.91
CA ASP A 113 -1.42 -18.02 -4.54
C ASP A 113 -1.44 -19.54 -4.30
N ALA A 114 -0.29 -20.23 -4.31
CA ALA A 114 -0.25 -21.66 -4.00
C ALA A 114 -0.78 -21.97 -2.59
N VAL A 115 -0.43 -21.15 -1.59
CA VAL A 115 -0.96 -21.27 -0.22
C VAL A 115 -2.47 -20.99 -0.20
N LEU A 116 -2.92 -19.92 -0.86
CA LEU A 116 -4.33 -19.54 -0.95
C LEU A 116 -5.20 -20.61 -1.63
N GLN A 117 -4.71 -21.21 -2.71
CA GLN A 117 -5.39 -22.29 -3.42
C GLN A 117 -5.35 -23.62 -2.66
N GLY A 118 -4.62 -23.71 -1.54
CA GLY A 118 -4.45 -24.95 -0.79
C GLY A 118 -3.47 -25.94 -1.42
N ARG A 119 -2.65 -25.50 -2.38
CA ARG A 119 -1.61 -26.29 -3.05
C ARG A 119 -0.30 -26.37 -2.25
N ALA A 120 -0.14 -25.50 -1.26
CA ALA A 120 1.02 -25.48 -0.37
C ALA A 120 0.57 -25.34 1.10
N ASP A 121 1.09 -26.20 1.98
CA ASP A 121 0.98 -26.07 3.43
C ASP A 121 2.36 -25.76 4.02
N GLN A 122 2.49 -24.56 4.56
CA GLN A 122 3.71 -23.99 5.11
C GLN A 122 3.66 -23.90 6.64
N LEU A 123 2.67 -24.53 7.29
CA LEU A 123 2.49 -24.43 8.74
C LEU A 123 3.75 -24.82 9.54
N LEU A 124 4.44 -25.90 9.15
CA LEU A 124 5.68 -26.32 9.83
C LEU A 124 6.80 -25.30 9.65
N THR A 125 6.95 -24.72 8.45
CA THR A 125 7.92 -23.65 8.19
C THR A 125 7.62 -22.44 9.06
N VAL A 126 6.35 -22.02 9.12
CA VAL A 126 5.92 -20.89 9.95
C VAL A 126 6.17 -21.17 11.44
N LYS A 127 5.84 -22.37 11.95
CA LYS A 127 6.13 -22.77 13.33
C LYS A 127 7.61 -22.66 13.68
N ARG A 128 8.51 -23.10 12.78
CA ARG A 128 9.96 -22.99 12.97
C ARG A 128 10.42 -21.53 13.03
N LEU A 129 9.85 -20.67 12.17
CA LEU A 129 10.17 -19.23 12.18
C LEU A 129 9.68 -18.53 13.46
N LEU A 130 8.49 -18.87 13.95
CA LEU A 130 7.97 -18.37 15.23
C LEU A 130 8.85 -18.83 16.40
N ALA A 131 9.22 -20.12 16.43
CA ALA A 131 10.13 -20.64 17.45
C ALA A 131 11.49 -19.93 17.45
N ALA A 132 12.03 -19.60 16.27
CA ALA A 132 13.27 -18.83 16.14
C ALA A 132 13.16 -17.38 16.66
N ALA A 133 11.94 -16.83 16.72
CA ALA A 133 11.64 -15.52 17.32
C ALA A 133 11.31 -15.59 18.82
N ASN A 134 11.53 -16.75 19.46
CA ASN A 134 11.10 -17.05 20.83
C ASN A 134 9.57 -16.87 21.03
N ILE A 135 8.78 -17.19 20.00
CA ILE A 135 7.33 -17.19 20.03
C ILE A 135 6.85 -18.63 20.13
N THR A 136 6.46 -19.00 21.34
CA THR A 136 5.70 -20.21 21.64
C THR A 136 4.25 -19.79 21.81
N TRP A 137 3.31 -20.41 21.11
CA TRP A 137 1.89 -20.10 21.22
C TRP A 137 1.11 -21.36 21.57
N PRO A 138 0.14 -21.33 22.50
CA PRO A 138 -0.24 -20.20 23.36
C PRO A 138 0.64 -20.05 24.62
N ARG A 139 1.63 -20.92 24.79
CA ARG A 139 2.48 -20.97 25.99
C ARG A 139 3.47 -19.82 26.06
N ARG A 140 3.59 -19.15 27.20
CA ARG A 140 4.63 -18.13 27.41
C ARG A 140 6.02 -18.79 27.57
N PRO A 141 7.10 -18.22 27.02
CA PRO A 141 8.45 -18.67 27.35
C PRO A 141 8.73 -18.40 28.83
N SER A 142 9.64 -19.15 29.44
CA SER A 142 9.98 -19.01 30.88
C SER A 142 10.61 -17.65 31.21
N ALA A 143 11.32 -17.05 30.24
CA ALA A 143 11.89 -15.72 30.31
C ALA A 143 11.50 -14.93 29.04
N PRO A 144 10.31 -14.31 29.00
CA PRO A 144 9.91 -13.51 27.85
C PRO A 144 10.74 -12.25 27.75
N ASP A 145 11.13 -11.91 26.52
CA ASP A 145 11.70 -10.61 26.17
C ASP A 145 10.91 -10.01 25.01
N VAL A 146 10.01 -9.10 25.34
CA VAL A 146 9.14 -8.43 24.37
C VAL A 146 9.96 -7.64 23.34
N LEU A 147 11.07 -7.02 23.75
CA LEU A 147 11.90 -6.22 22.84
C LEU A 147 12.53 -7.11 21.77
N GLN A 148 13.15 -8.19 22.22
CA GLN A 148 13.81 -9.15 21.34
C GLN A 148 12.80 -9.78 20.38
N THR A 149 11.62 -10.18 20.87
CA THR A 149 10.57 -10.74 20.01
C THR A 149 10.05 -9.73 19.00
N LEU A 150 9.85 -8.45 19.39
CA LEU A 150 9.43 -7.39 18.46
C LEU A 150 10.50 -7.11 17.40
N LEU A 151 11.76 -7.00 17.79
CA LEU A 151 12.89 -6.80 16.88
C LEU A 151 13.04 -7.97 15.91
N TYR A 152 13.03 -9.19 16.42
CA TYR A 152 13.16 -10.38 15.56
C TYR A 152 12.00 -10.47 14.57
N SER A 153 10.76 -10.29 15.05
CA SER A 153 9.57 -10.34 14.20
C SER A 153 9.62 -9.24 13.13
N SER A 154 9.90 -7.98 13.52
CA SER A 154 9.88 -6.84 12.59
C SER A 154 11.07 -6.81 11.63
N VAL A 155 12.27 -7.19 12.09
CA VAL A 155 13.51 -7.05 11.33
C VAL A 155 13.91 -8.34 10.62
N LYS A 156 13.84 -9.52 11.27
CA LYS A 156 14.18 -10.81 10.61
C LYS A 156 13.00 -11.40 9.86
N LEU A 157 11.81 -11.44 10.47
CA LEU A 157 10.64 -12.07 9.84
C LEU A 157 9.84 -11.10 8.97
N ARG A 158 10.00 -9.79 9.20
CA ARG A 158 9.21 -8.73 8.56
C ARG A 158 7.72 -8.89 8.82
N TRP A 159 7.39 -9.33 10.03
CA TRP A 159 6.07 -9.39 10.62
C TRP A 159 6.08 -8.43 11.80
N SER A 160 5.42 -7.28 11.66
CA SER A 160 5.47 -6.20 12.65
C SER A 160 4.16 -6.18 13.44
N PRO A 161 4.01 -6.94 14.55
CA PRO A 161 2.71 -7.16 15.20
C PRO A 161 2.05 -5.92 15.80
N LEU A 162 2.81 -4.87 16.14
CA LEU A 162 2.30 -3.67 16.81
C LEU A 162 2.80 -2.37 16.14
N PHE A 163 4.07 -2.32 15.76
CA PHE A 163 4.68 -1.22 15.02
C PHE A 163 5.88 -1.74 14.24
N ASN A 164 6.23 -1.02 13.18
CA ASN A 164 7.44 -1.29 12.41
C ASN A 164 8.66 -0.83 13.18
N ILE A 165 9.66 -1.70 13.23
CA ILE A 165 11.01 -1.34 13.66
C ILE A 165 11.92 -1.45 12.44
N GLU A 166 12.47 -0.33 12.04
CA GLU A 166 13.49 -0.24 11.00
C GLU A 166 14.81 0.20 11.61
N ILE A 167 15.92 -0.36 11.13
CA ILE A 167 17.27 -0.07 11.64
C ILE A 167 18.10 0.48 10.48
N ASP A 168 18.17 1.78 10.30
CA ASP A 168 18.98 2.40 9.26
C ASP A 168 20.44 2.54 9.72
N THR A 169 21.37 1.92 9.00
CA THR A 169 22.82 2.01 9.28
C THR A 169 23.55 2.92 8.30
N THR A 170 22.82 3.54 7.36
CA THR A 170 23.36 4.35 6.26
C THR A 170 23.56 5.81 6.64
N VAL A 171 23.03 6.24 7.79
CA VAL A 171 23.22 7.58 8.32
C VAL A 171 24.70 7.79 8.70
N ASP A 172 25.32 8.83 8.17
CA ASP A 172 26.76 9.11 8.34
C ASP A 172 27.20 9.18 9.81
N TYR A 173 26.27 9.54 10.70
CA TYR A 173 26.54 9.76 12.12
C TYR A 173 26.17 8.59 13.03
N GLY A 174 25.61 7.48 12.52
CA GLY A 174 25.20 6.41 13.43
C GLY A 174 24.31 5.32 12.84
N THR A 175 23.61 4.64 13.75
CA THR A 175 22.47 3.77 13.45
C THR A 175 21.21 4.50 13.89
N GLU A 176 20.27 4.71 12.98
CA GLU A 176 18.95 5.22 13.31
C GLU A 176 17.95 4.07 13.46
N ILE A 177 17.15 4.08 14.52
CA ILE A 177 16.05 3.15 14.73
C ILE A 177 14.75 3.92 14.53
N LEU A 178 14.09 3.63 13.43
CA LEU A 178 12.82 4.24 13.10
C LEU A 178 11.68 3.35 13.60
N LEU A 179 10.84 3.94 14.44
CA LEU A 179 9.65 3.33 15.02
C LEU A 179 8.41 3.95 14.37
N MET A 180 7.74 3.20 13.49
CA MET A 180 6.55 3.69 12.78
C MET A 180 5.33 2.88 13.18
N PRO A 181 4.14 3.50 13.32
CA PRO A 181 2.89 2.74 13.34
C PRO A 181 2.85 1.88 12.08
N PHE A 182 2.55 0.60 12.24
CA PHE A 182 2.64 -0.31 11.12
C PHE A 182 1.49 -0.08 10.14
N ASP A 183 1.76 0.03 8.83
CA ASP A 183 0.68 0.09 7.83
C ASP A 183 -0.18 -1.19 7.80
N ASP A 184 0.39 -2.38 8.05
CA ASP A 184 -0.42 -3.60 8.20
C ASP A 184 -1.15 -3.67 9.57
N ASN A 185 -0.98 -2.68 10.47
CA ASN A 185 -1.97 -2.47 11.53
C ASN A 185 -3.34 -2.25 10.93
N ARG A 186 -3.50 -1.82 9.67
CA ARG A 186 -4.83 -1.80 9.04
C ARG A 186 -5.44 -3.20 8.95
N ILE A 187 -4.66 -4.22 8.60
CA ILE A 187 -5.12 -5.61 8.48
C ILE A 187 -5.40 -6.16 9.88
N LEU A 188 -4.44 -6.05 10.81
CA LEU A 188 -4.63 -6.49 12.20
C LEU A 188 -5.75 -5.73 12.92
N ARG A 189 -5.86 -4.41 12.75
CA ARG A 189 -6.93 -3.58 13.33
C ARG A 189 -8.29 -3.92 12.72
N ARG A 190 -8.36 -4.19 11.41
CA ARG A 190 -9.61 -4.67 10.78
C ARG A 190 -10.01 -6.02 11.37
N LYS A 191 -9.07 -6.97 11.48
CA LYS A 191 -9.34 -8.27 12.10
C LYS A 191 -9.73 -8.12 13.56
N PHE A 192 -9.04 -7.28 14.32
CA PHE A 192 -9.36 -7.01 15.72
C PHE A 192 -10.75 -6.38 15.88
N LYS A 193 -11.09 -5.35 15.09
CA LYS A 193 -12.44 -4.76 15.07
C LYS A 193 -13.51 -5.77 14.64
N SER A 194 -13.20 -6.65 13.68
CA SER A 194 -14.08 -7.73 13.25
C SER A 194 -14.33 -8.72 14.39
N LEU A 195 -13.26 -9.17 15.06
CA LEU A 195 -13.35 -10.03 16.23
C LEU A 195 -14.13 -9.36 17.37
N GLN A 196 -13.90 -8.09 17.69
CA GLN A 196 -14.65 -7.35 18.72
C GLN A 196 -16.16 -7.31 18.45
N ARG A 197 -16.58 -7.29 17.18
CA ARG A 197 -18.00 -7.31 16.77
C ARG A 197 -18.59 -8.71 16.71
N ALA A 198 -17.76 -9.74 16.65
CA ALA A 198 -18.20 -11.13 16.57
C ALA A 198 -18.77 -11.60 17.92
N ALA A 199 -19.68 -12.58 17.87
CA ALA A 199 -20.18 -13.21 19.08
C ALA A 199 -19.03 -13.85 19.88
N GLU A 200 -19.15 -13.92 21.21
CA GLU A 200 -18.09 -14.50 22.05
C GLU A 200 -17.72 -15.93 21.64
N GLY A 201 -18.72 -16.74 21.26
CA GLY A 201 -18.50 -18.09 20.74
C GLY A 201 -17.57 -18.12 19.53
N ASP A 202 -17.75 -17.22 18.57
CA ASP A 202 -16.93 -17.14 17.36
C ASP A 202 -15.50 -16.67 17.68
N ARG A 203 -15.34 -15.71 18.59
CA ARG A 203 -14.03 -15.25 19.06
C ARG A 203 -13.25 -16.38 19.72
N ARG A 204 -13.91 -17.14 20.61
CA ARG A 204 -13.33 -18.30 21.31
C ARG A 204 -13.00 -19.43 20.34
N ALA A 205 -13.86 -19.70 19.36
CA ALA A 205 -13.61 -20.68 18.31
C ALA A 205 -12.38 -20.31 17.48
N TYR A 206 -12.24 -19.05 17.08
CA TYR A 206 -11.07 -18.55 16.36
C TYR A 206 -9.78 -18.68 17.17
N PHE A 207 -9.81 -18.34 18.47
CA PHE A 207 -8.70 -18.53 19.37
C PHE A 207 -8.28 -20.00 19.48
N ASN A 208 -9.24 -20.89 19.77
CA ASN A 208 -8.98 -22.32 19.89
C ASN A 208 -8.44 -22.89 18.59
N PHE A 209 -8.96 -22.44 17.43
CA PHE A 209 -8.43 -22.83 16.14
C PHE A 209 -6.94 -22.47 15.98
N LEU A 210 -6.54 -21.24 16.33
CA LEU A 210 -5.13 -20.85 16.28
C LEU A 210 -4.28 -21.59 17.31
N ARG A 211 -4.80 -21.82 18.52
CA ARG A 211 -4.16 -22.65 19.53
C ARG A 211 -3.91 -24.06 19.00
N ASP A 212 -4.90 -24.71 18.41
CA ASP A 212 -4.78 -26.09 17.94
C ASP A 212 -3.83 -26.20 16.75
N LYS A 213 -3.79 -25.16 15.88
CA LYS A 213 -2.87 -25.13 14.73
C LYS A 213 -1.44 -24.78 15.10
N PHE A 214 -1.22 -23.80 15.97
CA PHE A 214 0.12 -23.30 16.32
C PHE A 214 0.70 -23.92 17.59
N GLY A 215 -0.14 -24.44 18.47
CA GLY A 215 0.22 -25.15 19.69
C GLY A 215 1.06 -26.39 19.47
N SER A 216 1.76 -26.77 20.54
CA SER A 216 2.28 -28.12 20.71
C SER A 216 1.14 -29.09 20.95
N THR A 217 1.26 -30.33 20.45
CA THR A 217 0.29 -31.40 20.67
C THR A 217 0.13 -31.79 22.14
N ALA A 218 1.11 -31.46 22.99
CA ALA A 218 0.97 -31.52 24.44
C ALA A 218 0.25 -30.26 24.93
N SER A 219 -1.08 -30.25 24.87
CA SER A 219 -1.89 -29.26 25.60
C SER A 219 -1.60 -29.46 27.09
N GLY A 220 -0.85 -28.53 27.68
CA GLY A 220 -0.27 -28.68 28.99
C GLY A 220 -0.58 -27.49 29.89
N GLU A 221 -0.43 -27.74 31.19
CA GLU A 221 -0.41 -26.71 32.23
C GLU A 221 0.53 -25.56 31.82
N GLY A 222 0.01 -24.32 31.79
CA GLY A 222 0.74 -23.11 31.39
C GLY A 222 0.39 -22.51 30.02
N ASP A 223 -0.52 -23.13 29.25
CA ASP A 223 -1.08 -22.52 28.05
C ASP A 223 -2.02 -21.36 28.42
N ALA A 224 -1.89 -20.21 27.74
CA ALA A 224 -2.78 -19.09 27.96
C ALA A 224 -4.22 -19.43 27.53
N THR A 225 -5.20 -18.98 28.32
CA THR A 225 -6.62 -19.14 28.00
C THR A 225 -7.09 -18.06 27.01
N TYR A 226 -8.27 -18.28 26.42
CA TYR A 226 -8.91 -17.26 25.60
C TYR A 226 -9.16 -15.97 26.40
N GLU A 227 -9.65 -16.11 27.63
CA GLU A 227 -9.97 -15.00 28.53
C GLU A 227 -8.74 -14.16 28.86
N GLU A 228 -7.61 -14.81 29.17
CA GLU A 228 -6.35 -14.11 29.42
C GLU A 228 -5.94 -13.26 28.20
N VAL A 229 -6.01 -13.84 27.01
CA VAL A 229 -5.61 -13.15 25.78
C VAL A 229 -6.59 -12.04 25.41
N ALA A 230 -7.90 -12.29 25.55
CA ALA A 230 -8.94 -11.31 25.29
C ALA A 230 -8.78 -10.08 26.22
N ASN A 231 -8.57 -10.32 27.51
CA ASN A 231 -8.36 -9.26 28.50
C ASN A 231 -7.14 -8.40 28.17
N VAL A 232 -6.00 -9.02 27.84
CA VAL A 232 -4.78 -8.27 27.46
C VAL A 232 -4.98 -7.52 26.15
N CYS A 233 -5.62 -8.13 25.15
CA CYS A 233 -5.88 -7.47 23.86
C CYS A 233 -6.77 -6.25 24.03
N GLU A 234 -7.86 -6.35 24.80
CA GLU A 234 -8.76 -5.23 25.03
C GLU A 234 -8.07 -4.11 25.80
N ALA A 235 -7.33 -4.47 26.86
CA ALA A 235 -6.70 -3.50 27.73
C ALA A 235 -5.47 -2.80 27.12
N VAL A 236 -4.85 -3.39 26.08
CA VAL A 236 -3.66 -2.84 25.41
C VAL A 236 -3.97 -2.32 24.00
N LEU A 237 -4.64 -3.08 23.14
CA LEU A 237 -4.83 -2.69 21.73
C LEU A 237 -5.84 -1.56 21.57
N VAL A 238 -6.90 -1.49 22.40
CA VAL A 238 -7.88 -0.41 22.30
C VAL A 238 -7.24 0.95 22.60
N PRO A 239 -6.57 1.17 23.75
CA PRO A 239 -5.92 2.45 24.04
C PRO A 239 -4.79 2.78 23.06
N LEU A 240 -4.12 1.76 22.52
CA LEU A 240 -3.05 1.95 21.55
C LEU A 240 -3.61 2.43 20.19
N PHE A 241 -4.75 1.88 19.75
CA PHE A 241 -5.40 2.34 18.52
C PHE A 241 -6.08 3.71 18.66
N GLU A 242 -6.48 4.10 19.86
CA GLU A 242 -6.95 5.46 20.16
C GLU A 242 -5.80 6.47 20.05
N ALA A 243 -4.64 6.19 20.65
CA ALA A 243 -3.45 7.03 20.54
C ALA A 243 -2.96 7.21 19.09
N LEU A 244 -3.18 6.20 18.24
CA LEU A 244 -2.89 6.32 16.80
C LEU A 244 -3.86 7.29 16.09
N HIS A 245 -5.09 7.39 16.56
CA HIS A 245 -6.09 8.27 15.95
C HIS A 245 -5.89 9.74 16.33
N GLU A 246 -5.43 9.99 17.56
CA GLU A 246 -5.12 11.32 18.08
C GLU A 246 -3.95 12.01 17.36
N GLN A 247 -3.13 11.27 16.61
CA GLN A 247 -1.98 11.78 15.83
C GLN A 247 -2.32 12.50 14.53
N SER A 248 -3.56 12.98 14.35
CA SER A 248 -3.99 13.59 13.09
C SER A 248 -3.36 14.95 12.74
N THR A 249 -2.32 15.40 13.44
CA THR A 249 -1.58 16.62 13.10
C THR A 249 -0.13 16.31 12.75
N PRO A 250 0.36 16.63 11.52
CA PRO A 250 1.67 16.25 10.99
C PRO A 250 2.81 17.13 11.52
N GLU A 251 2.72 17.60 12.76
CA GLU A 251 3.86 18.27 13.40
C GLU A 251 4.91 17.18 13.71
N ALA A 252 5.67 16.82 12.69
CA ALA A 252 6.88 16.02 12.74
C ALA A 252 7.94 16.79 13.53
N ILE A 253 7.75 16.93 14.84
CA ILE A 253 8.74 17.53 15.72
C ILE A 253 9.84 16.51 15.91
N ASN A 254 11.04 16.86 15.44
CA ASN A 254 12.37 16.39 15.82
C ASN A 254 12.40 15.57 17.14
N THR A 255 11.97 14.30 17.09
CA THR A 255 11.54 13.52 18.27
C THR A 255 12.66 12.69 18.90
N SER A 256 13.86 12.77 18.32
CA SER A 256 14.95 11.85 18.59
C SER A 256 15.49 11.96 20.01
N VAL A 257 15.50 13.16 20.57
CA VAL A 257 16.01 13.45 21.92
C VAL A 257 15.08 12.91 23.02
N LEU A 258 13.75 12.93 22.80
CA LEU A 258 12.78 12.55 23.83
C LEU A 258 12.69 11.02 24.03
N LEU A 259 12.87 10.25 22.96
CA LEU A 259 12.85 8.79 22.98
C LEU A 259 14.07 8.21 23.70
N GLN A 260 15.27 8.77 23.47
CA GLN A 260 16.50 8.32 24.12
C GLN A 260 16.44 8.41 25.65
N ALA A 261 15.78 9.44 26.19
CA ALA A 261 15.64 9.61 27.64
C ALA A 261 14.67 8.61 28.30
N LYS A 262 13.72 8.05 27.53
CA LYS A 262 12.63 7.19 28.04
C LYS A 262 12.87 5.69 27.82
N LEU A 263 13.71 5.33 26.85
CA LEU A 263 14.07 3.95 26.55
C LEU A 263 15.27 3.53 27.39
N THR A 264 15.22 2.32 27.96
CA THR A 264 16.38 1.73 28.62
C THR A 264 17.42 1.38 27.56
N ILE A 265 18.33 2.31 27.27
CA ILE A 265 19.33 2.22 26.17
C ILE A 265 20.05 0.86 26.19
N SER A 266 20.44 0.37 27.37
CA SER A 266 21.14 -0.92 27.52
C SER A 266 20.34 -2.14 27.06
N ARG A 267 19.00 -2.15 27.19
CA ARG A 267 18.16 -3.25 26.69
C ARG A 267 18.13 -3.26 25.16
N TRP A 268 18.05 -2.09 24.55
CA TRP A 268 18.10 -1.95 23.10
C TRP A 268 19.44 -2.36 22.55
N GLU A 269 20.55 -1.89 23.13
CA GLU A 269 21.91 -2.30 22.73
C GLU A 269 22.08 -3.82 22.79
N SER A 270 21.62 -4.46 23.87
CA SER A 270 21.66 -5.92 24.03
C SER A 270 20.84 -6.64 22.96
N ALA A 271 19.63 -6.14 22.66
CA ALA A 271 18.77 -6.75 21.66
C ALA A 271 19.28 -6.50 20.22
N LEU A 272 19.90 -5.35 19.96
CA LEU A 272 20.50 -4.97 18.68
C LEU A 272 21.82 -5.70 18.40
N ALA A 273 22.53 -6.14 19.44
CA ALA A 273 23.71 -6.98 19.29
C ALA A 273 23.40 -8.28 18.51
N LEU A 274 22.18 -8.81 18.64
CA LEU A 274 21.70 -9.96 17.86
C LEU A 274 21.60 -9.69 16.34
N PHE A 275 21.70 -8.43 15.94
CA PHE A 275 21.64 -7.96 14.56
C PHE A 275 22.99 -7.44 14.06
N ASN A 276 24.07 -7.60 14.83
CA ASN A 276 25.40 -7.06 14.55
C ASN A 276 25.40 -5.52 14.39
N VAL A 277 24.59 -4.84 15.21
CA VAL A 277 24.47 -3.37 15.25
C VAL A 277 25.04 -2.93 16.60
N THR A 278 26.37 -2.87 16.74
CA THR A 278 27.02 -2.70 18.06
C THR A 278 28.02 -1.55 18.16
N GLU A 279 28.43 -0.93 17.06
CA GLU A 279 29.61 -0.04 17.06
C GLU A 279 29.30 1.44 16.81
N LYS A 280 28.06 1.77 16.43
CA LYS A 280 27.67 3.13 16.06
C LYS A 280 26.70 3.74 17.10
N PRO A 281 26.76 5.06 17.34
CA PRO A 281 25.75 5.76 18.13
C PRO A 281 24.34 5.45 17.62
N ILE A 282 23.41 5.18 18.52
CA ILE A 282 22.03 4.84 18.17
C ILE A 282 21.13 6.06 18.36
N THR A 283 20.53 6.53 17.28
CA THR A 283 19.43 7.51 17.32
C THR A 283 18.10 6.78 17.16
N TYR A 284 17.04 7.34 17.75
CA TYR A 284 15.69 6.79 17.59
C TYR A 284 14.83 7.86 16.92
N SER A 285 13.99 7.48 15.98
CA SER A 285 13.03 8.38 15.35
C SER A 285 11.65 7.74 15.31
N THR A 286 10.61 8.56 15.31
CA THR A 286 9.23 8.10 15.17
C THR A 286 8.39 9.20 14.53
N GLU A 287 7.49 8.80 13.63
CA GLU A 287 6.44 9.68 13.11
C GLU A 287 5.23 9.73 14.06
N ALA A 288 5.29 9.00 15.17
CA ALA A 288 4.13 8.67 15.97
C ALA A 288 4.44 8.60 17.47
N LEU A 289 4.99 9.67 18.03
CA LEU A 289 5.40 9.70 19.44
C LEU A 289 4.29 9.31 20.42
N PRO A 290 3.07 9.90 20.40
CA PRO A 290 1.99 9.50 21.31
C PRO A 290 1.72 7.99 21.34
N TYR A 291 1.67 7.36 20.17
CA TYR A 291 1.46 5.91 20.01
C TYR A 291 2.59 5.10 20.65
N ILE A 292 3.85 5.47 20.37
CA ILE A 292 5.02 4.76 20.90
C ILE A 292 5.11 4.94 22.43
N GLU A 293 4.88 6.15 22.94
CA GLU A 293 4.85 6.40 24.38
C GLU A 293 3.74 5.62 25.08
N LYS A 294 2.55 5.56 24.48
CA LYS A 294 1.42 4.78 24.98
C LYS A 294 1.78 3.30 25.03
N PHE A 295 2.42 2.76 24.00
CA PHE A 295 2.89 1.38 23.98
C PHE A 295 3.83 1.08 25.16
N PHE A 296 4.87 1.90 25.37
CA PHE A 296 5.81 1.68 26.49
C PHE A 296 5.18 1.87 27.86
N ALA A 297 4.22 2.79 28.01
CA ALA A 297 3.44 2.95 29.23
C ALA A 297 2.61 1.69 29.53
N LEU A 298 1.90 1.16 28.53
CA LEU A 298 1.15 -0.09 28.64
C LEU A 298 2.07 -1.27 28.94
N TRP A 299 3.25 -1.34 28.31
CA TRP A 299 4.19 -2.40 28.61
C TRP A 299 4.68 -2.38 30.06
N ARG A 300 5.03 -1.21 30.60
CA ARG A 300 5.36 -1.09 32.03
C ARG A 300 4.20 -1.50 32.94
N ALA A 301 2.97 -1.18 32.58
CA ALA A 301 1.78 -1.49 33.36
C ALA A 301 1.42 -2.98 33.37
N TYR A 302 1.50 -3.66 32.22
CA TYR A 302 1.09 -5.06 32.07
C TYR A 302 2.24 -6.07 32.23
N GLY A 303 3.49 -5.61 32.18
CA GLY A 303 4.69 -6.43 32.37
C GLY A 303 5.06 -7.29 31.15
N GLU A 304 6.26 -7.89 31.19
CA GLU A 304 6.82 -8.71 30.09
C GLU A 304 5.92 -9.88 29.69
N ASN A 305 5.36 -10.61 30.65
CA ASN A 305 4.55 -11.81 30.38
C ASN A 305 3.31 -11.51 29.54
N ASN A 306 2.53 -10.49 29.91
CA ASN A 306 1.30 -10.15 29.22
C ASN A 306 1.58 -9.49 27.87
N MET A 307 2.59 -8.62 27.81
CA MET A 307 2.99 -8.01 26.56
C MET A 307 3.57 -9.02 25.57
N HIS A 308 4.33 -10.01 26.04
CA HIS A 308 4.85 -11.08 25.18
C HIS A 308 3.71 -11.95 24.65
N LEU A 309 2.72 -12.25 25.49
CA LEU A 309 1.50 -12.93 25.06
C LEU A 309 0.77 -12.16 23.96
N LEU A 310 0.61 -10.85 24.11
CA LEU A 310 -0.03 -9.99 23.10
C LEU A 310 0.76 -9.97 21.79
N VAL A 311 2.08 -9.75 21.88
CA VAL A 311 2.97 -9.72 20.72
C VAL A 311 2.93 -11.07 20.00
N SER A 312 3.00 -12.17 20.74
CA SER A 312 2.90 -13.54 20.22
C SER A 312 1.57 -13.76 19.51
N TRP A 313 0.44 -13.37 20.12
CA TRP A 313 -0.89 -13.46 19.51
C TRP A 313 -0.98 -12.68 18.20
N CYS A 314 -0.51 -11.43 18.19
CA CYS A 314 -0.53 -10.58 16.99
C CYS A 314 0.38 -11.15 15.88
N THR A 315 1.57 -11.64 16.23
CA THR A 315 2.49 -12.26 15.26
C THR A 315 1.92 -13.56 14.71
N VAL A 316 1.29 -14.41 15.52
CA VAL A 316 0.63 -15.65 15.07
C VAL A 316 -0.50 -15.35 14.09
N GLN A 317 -1.28 -14.30 14.35
CA GLN A 317 -2.32 -13.85 13.42
C GLN A 317 -1.75 -13.40 12.07
N ILE A 318 -0.65 -12.66 12.05
CA ILE A 318 0.06 -12.31 10.79
C ILE A 318 0.58 -13.58 10.12
N ALA A 319 1.26 -14.43 10.87
CA ALA A 319 1.91 -15.64 10.39
C ALA A 319 0.92 -16.66 9.80
N ALA A 320 -0.32 -16.68 10.31
CA ALA A 320 -1.42 -17.49 9.77
C ALA A 320 -1.70 -17.19 8.29
N LEU A 321 -1.47 -15.96 7.83
CA LEU A 321 -1.61 -15.56 6.43
C LEU A 321 -0.57 -16.24 5.51
N TYR A 322 0.52 -16.76 6.07
CA TYR A 322 1.60 -17.37 5.30
C TYR A 322 1.61 -18.91 5.37
N ALA A 323 0.69 -19.50 6.13
CA ALA A 323 0.74 -20.91 6.50
C ALA A 323 -0.05 -21.81 5.54
N ASN A 324 -1.38 -21.74 5.51
CA ASN A 324 -2.23 -22.54 4.62
C ASN A 324 -3.61 -21.91 4.42
N ARG A 325 -4.34 -22.37 3.40
CA ARG A 325 -5.69 -21.90 3.05
C ARG A 325 -6.66 -21.94 4.24
N GLY A 326 -6.62 -22.98 5.06
CA GLY A 326 -7.53 -23.11 6.21
C GLY A 326 -7.34 -22.00 7.24
N LEU A 327 -6.08 -21.63 7.53
CA LEU A 327 -5.74 -20.51 8.40
C LEU A 327 -6.15 -19.17 7.80
N ILE A 328 -5.93 -18.97 6.50
CA ILE A 328 -6.34 -17.77 5.77
C ILE A 328 -7.88 -17.61 5.77
N THR A 329 -8.60 -18.69 5.51
CA THR A 329 -10.07 -18.71 5.49
C THR A 329 -10.65 -18.32 6.84
N ASN A 330 -10.12 -18.88 7.93
CA ASN A 330 -10.54 -18.52 9.28
C ASN A 330 -10.13 -17.08 9.66
N TYR A 331 -9.00 -16.60 9.13
CA TYR A 331 -8.58 -15.21 9.32
C TYR A 331 -9.60 -14.25 8.69
N TYR A 332 -10.00 -14.46 7.43
CA TYR A 332 -10.95 -13.58 6.74
C TYR A 332 -12.43 -13.91 7.00
N GLY A 333 -12.72 -15.03 7.67
CA GLY A 333 -14.06 -15.46 8.07
C GLY A 333 -14.82 -16.26 7.01
N SER A 334 -14.42 -16.20 5.74
CA SER A 334 -15.01 -17.00 4.66
C SER A 334 -14.00 -17.27 3.54
N ASP A 335 -14.28 -18.28 2.70
CA ASP A 335 -13.43 -18.61 1.55
C ASP A 335 -13.50 -17.52 0.46
N GLU A 336 -14.67 -16.90 0.26
CA GLU A 336 -14.83 -15.79 -0.68
C GLU A 336 -14.02 -14.56 -0.23
N SER A 337 -14.13 -14.17 1.04
CA SER A 337 -13.34 -13.06 1.61
C SER A 337 -11.83 -13.37 1.57
N ALA A 338 -11.44 -14.61 1.84
CA ALA A 338 -10.05 -15.04 1.70
C ALA A 338 -9.54 -14.90 0.26
N LEU A 339 -10.31 -15.35 -0.73
CA LEU A 339 -9.93 -15.23 -2.13
C LEU A 339 -9.76 -13.78 -2.56
N VAL A 340 -10.58 -12.85 -2.07
CA VAL A 340 -10.48 -11.43 -2.42
C VAL A 340 -9.35 -10.75 -1.64
N GLU A 341 -9.45 -10.74 -0.31
CA GLU A 341 -8.56 -9.96 0.55
C GLU A 341 -7.14 -10.54 0.61
N HIS A 342 -7.01 -11.87 0.63
CA HIS A 342 -5.68 -12.49 0.62
C HIS A 342 -5.01 -12.35 -0.74
N SER A 343 -5.76 -12.39 -1.84
CA SER A 343 -5.19 -12.05 -3.16
C SER A 343 -4.67 -10.63 -3.15
N ALA A 344 -5.45 -9.65 -2.65
CA ALA A 344 -5.00 -8.26 -2.52
C ALA A 344 -3.73 -8.13 -1.67
N PHE A 345 -3.63 -8.91 -0.58
CA PHE A 345 -2.43 -9.02 0.22
C PHE A 345 -1.23 -9.57 -0.57
N CYS A 346 -1.37 -10.74 -1.21
CA CYS A 346 -0.33 -11.36 -2.05
C CYS A 346 0.17 -10.40 -3.13
N MET A 347 -0.77 -9.72 -3.78
CA MET A 347 -0.54 -8.73 -4.80
C MET A 347 0.26 -7.53 -4.27
N SER A 348 -0.16 -6.97 -3.14
CA SER A 348 0.54 -5.83 -2.53
C SER A 348 1.97 -6.18 -2.11
N LYS A 349 2.20 -7.39 -1.58
CA LYS A 349 3.55 -7.83 -1.18
C LYS A 349 4.42 -8.15 -2.39
N ALA A 350 3.88 -8.81 -3.41
CA ALA A 350 4.58 -9.03 -4.69
C ALA A 350 4.97 -7.70 -5.36
N TYR A 351 4.05 -6.74 -5.34
CA TYR A 351 4.31 -5.39 -5.81
C TYR A 351 5.48 -4.77 -5.07
N LEU A 352 5.49 -4.78 -3.72
CA LEU A 352 6.59 -4.24 -2.94
C LEU A 352 7.94 -4.86 -3.31
N ILE A 353 7.99 -6.16 -3.55
CA ILE A 353 9.21 -6.89 -3.97
C ILE A 353 9.66 -6.46 -5.37
N GLY A 354 8.72 -6.34 -6.30
CA GLY A 354 9.00 -6.07 -7.71
C GLY A 354 8.99 -4.60 -8.09
N LYS A 355 8.68 -3.68 -7.18
CA LYS A 355 8.23 -2.32 -7.52
C LYS A 355 9.20 -1.56 -8.43
N PHE A 356 10.51 -1.73 -8.24
CA PHE A 356 11.53 -1.08 -9.07
C PHE A 356 11.68 -1.70 -10.47
N ALA A 357 11.57 -3.03 -10.59
CA ALA A 357 11.57 -3.65 -11.92
C ALA A 357 10.26 -3.37 -12.66
N LEU A 358 9.14 -3.44 -11.94
CA LEU A 358 7.83 -3.00 -12.42
C LEU A 358 7.89 -1.57 -12.96
N PHE A 359 8.55 -0.70 -12.21
CA PHE A 359 8.77 0.69 -12.59
C PHE A 359 9.62 0.82 -13.84
N ALA A 360 10.80 0.20 -13.86
CA ALA A 360 11.72 0.30 -14.99
C ALA A 360 11.10 -0.25 -16.28
N ASP A 361 10.40 -1.39 -16.19
CA ASP A 361 9.73 -2.01 -17.32
C ASP A 361 8.60 -1.12 -17.88
N TYR A 362 7.66 -0.74 -17.03
CA TYR A 362 6.53 0.08 -17.47
C TYR A 362 6.96 1.49 -17.89
N SER A 363 7.94 2.11 -17.22
CA SER A 363 8.45 3.42 -17.65
C SER A 363 9.04 3.32 -19.07
N SER A 364 9.71 2.21 -19.40
CA SER A 364 10.21 1.98 -20.76
C SER A 364 9.10 1.77 -21.81
N HIS A 365 7.93 1.28 -21.42
CA HIS A 365 6.84 0.92 -22.34
C HIS A 365 5.69 1.92 -22.42
N VAL A 366 5.38 2.62 -21.32
CA VAL A 366 4.19 3.48 -21.20
C VAL A 366 4.54 4.95 -21.00
N LEU A 367 5.68 5.25 -20.38
CA LEU A 367 6.20 6.60 -20.19
C LEU A 367 7.43 6.81 -21.07
N ASN A 368 7.24 6.67 -22.38
CA ASN A 368 8.26 7.06 -23.35
C ASN A 368 8.62 8.56 -23.20
N LYS A 369 9.61 9.02 -23.96
CA LYS A 369 10.07 10.42 -23.89
C LYS A 369 8.92 11.43 -24.01
N ASP A 370 7.98 11.16 -24.91
CA ASP A 370 6.83 12.04 -25.15
C ASP A 370 5.86 12.04 -23.97
N GLY A 371 5.59 10.86 -23.40
CA GLY A 371 4.77 10.71 -22.20
C GLY A 371 5.33 11.46 -21.00
N ARG A 372 6.66 11.49 -20.84
CA ARG A 372 7.34 12.27 -19.79
C ARG A 372 7.24 13.76 -20.05
N GLN A 373 7.52 14.21 -21.27
CA GLN A 373 7.41 15.62 -21.63
C GLN A 373 5.99 16.16 -21.46
N ASP A 374 4.97 15.36 -21.80
CA ASP A 374 3.56 15.74 -21.63
C ASP A 374 3.18 15.87 -20.14
N LEU A 375 3.67 14.97 -19.27
CA LEU A 375 3.48 15.08 -17.83
C LEU A 375 4.18 16.31 -17.23
N GLU A 376 5.39 16.61 -17.68
CA GLU A 376 6.12 17.84 -17.31
C GLU A 376 5.33 19.08 -17.69
N ASN A 377 4.77 19.11 -18.90
CA ASN A 377 3.94 20.20 -19.39
C ASN A 377 2.66 20.36 -18.57
N ILE A 378 1.99 19.25 -18.21
CA ILE A 378 0.80 19.26 -17.36
C ILE A 378 1.14 19.83 -15.99
N ALA A 379 2.20 19.34 -15.33
CA ALA A 379 2.60 19.82 -14.01
C ALA A 379 3.03 21.28 -14.03
N HIS A 380 3.78 21.72 -15.06
CA HIS A 380 4.11 23.13 -15.25
C HIS A 380 2.85 23.98 -15.39
N THR A 381 1.87 23.52 -16.17
CA THR A 381 0.59 24.22 -16.36
C THR A 381 -0.21 24.32 -15.06
N VAL A 382 -0.32 23.21 -14.31
CA VAL A 382 -1.01 23.17 -13.01
C VAL A 382 -0.29 24.08 -11.99
N ARG A 383 1.04 24.01 -11.92
CA ARG A 383 1.88 24.87 -11.07
C ARG A 383 1.66 26.33 -11.39
N HIS A 384 1.71 26.71 -12.67
CA HIS A 384 1.50 28.09 -13.11
C HIS A 384 0.07 28.58 -12.77
N ALA A 385 -0.94 27.75 -12.98
CA ALA A 385 -2.33 28.08 -12.65
C ALA A 385 -2.52 28.28 -11.13
N PHE A 386 -1.92 27.42 -10.31
CA PHE A 386 -1.97 27.54 -8.86
C PHE A 386 -1.23 28.79 -8.36
N HIS A 387 -0.02 29.04 -8.86
CA HIS A 387 0.74 30.26 -8.56
C HIS A 387 -0.04 31.53 -8.91
N SER A 388 -0.63 31.57 -10.11
CA SER A 388 -1.45 32.70 -10.56
C SER A 388 -2.64 32.95 -9.62
N ARG A 389 -3.22 31.89 -9.07
CA ARG A 389 -4.31 31.98 -8.10
C ARG A 389 -3.81 32.46 -6.73
N LEU A 390 -2.67 31.97 -6.24
CA LEU A 390 -2.06 32.44 -4.99
C LEU A 390 -1.66 33.92 -5.06
N GLN A 391 -1.17 34.39 -6.20
CA GLN A 391 -0.83 35.80 -6.42
C GLN A 391 -2.01 36.74 -6.18
N ALA A 392 -3.25 36.31 -6.49
CA ALA A 392 -4.45 37.09 -6.18
C ALA A 392 -4.71 37.21 -4.67
N TRP A 393 -4.09 36.36 -3.85
CA TRP A 393 -4.25 36.25 -2.40
C TRP A 393 -3.00 36.72 -1.64
N LYS A 394 -1.99 37.27 -2.34
CA LYS A 394 -0.69 37.68 -1.75
C LYS A 394 -0.75 38.74 -0.65
N HIS A 395 -1.91 39.35 -0.44
CA HIS A 395 -2.13 40.33 0.63
C HIS A 395 -2.34 39.66 1.99
N TYR A 396 -2.58 38.35 2.04
CA TYR A 396 -2.59 37.57 3.27
C TYR A 396 -1.17 37.09 3.62
N GLU A 397 -0.72 37.35 4.85
CA GLU A 397 0.67 37.08 5.26
C GLU A 397 1.14 35.64 4.97
N PRO A 398 0.38 34.61 5.38
CA PRO A 398 0.81 33.23 5.15
C PRO A 398 0.96 32.88 3.66
N VAL A 399 0.12 33.49 2.80
CA VAL A 399 0.19 33.29 1.35
C VAL A 399 1.40 34.01 0.76
N ARG A 400 1.75 35.18 1.29
CA ARG A 400 2.91 35.95 0.85
C ARG A 400 4.21 35.15 1.03
N THR A 401 4.38 34.46 2.16
CA THR A 401 5.53 33.57 2.38
C THR A 401 5.59 32.45 1.35
N VAL A 402 4.48 31.73 1.14
CA VAL A 402 4.40 30.64 0.14
C VAL A 402 4.66 31.13 -1.29
N VAL A 403 4.19 32.33 -1.63
CA VAL A 403 4.42 32.95 -2.93
C VAL A 403 5.88 33.35 -3.11
N ASN A 404 6.53 33.87 -2.06
CA ASN A 404 7.94 34.25 -2.12
C ASN A 404 8.87 33.02 -2.21
N ASP A 405 8.48 31.91 -1.60
CA ASP A 405 9.20 30.64 -1.64
C ASP A 405 8.74 29.75 -2.81
N TRP A 406 7.86 30.24 -3.70
CA TRP A 406 7.25 29.43 -4.75
C TRP A 406 8.27 28.81 -5.71
N ASP A 407 9.36 29.52 -5.98
CA ASP A 407 10.43 29.08 -6.88
C ASP A 407 11.34 28.03 -6.23
N SER A 408 11.37 27.92 -4.89
CA SER A 408 12.12 26.86 -4.19
C SER A 408 11.42 25.50 -4.24
N ILE A 409 10.10 25.47 -4.52
CA ILE A 409 9.35 24.23 -4.73
C ILE A 409 9.80 23.59 -6.04
N ALA A 410 10.75 22.66 -5.96
CA ALA A 410 11.27 21.92 -7.09
C ALA A 410 10.24 20.89 -7.60
N THR A 411 9.84 20.99 -8.86
CA THR A 411 9.04 19.94 -9.51
C THR A 411 9.97 18.84 -10.00
N VAL A 412 10.07 17.73 -9.27
CA VAL A 412 11.00 16.65 -9.64
C VAL A 412 10.32 15.63 -10.56
N PHE A 413 10.61 15.76 -11.86
CA PHE A 413 10.45 14.70 -12.85
C PHE A 413 11.73 13.85 -13.02
N ASN A 414 12.88 14.33 -12.55
CA ASN A 414 14.17 13.61 -12.61
C ASN A 414 14.25 12.35 -11.73
N ALA A 415 13.25 12.06 -10.90
CA ALA A 415 13.16 10.80 -10.16
C ALA A 415 12.95 9.59 -11.08
N PHE A 416 12.47 9.79 -12.32
CA PHE A 416 12.27 8.69 -13.27
C PHE A 416 13.57 8.06 -13.73
N ASP A 417 14.49 8.85 -14.28
CA ASP A 417 15.77 8.34 -14.76
C ASP A 417 16.61 7.81 -13.59
N THR A 418 16.60 8.51 -12.45
CA THR A 418 17.25 8.06 -11.22
C THR A 418 16.68 6.70 -10.75
N GLY A 419 15.36 6.53 -10.75
CA GLY A 419 14.71 5.27 -10.36
C GLY A 419 15.01 4.13 -11.33
N ILE A 420 15.11 4.39 -12.63
CA ILE A 420 15.52 3.41 -13.65
C ILE A 420 16.99 3.02 -13.45
N GLU A 421 17.88 3.98 -13.20
CA GLU A 421 19.30 3.72 -12.94
C GLU A 421 19.50 2.92 -11.66
N ILE A 422 18.79 3.25 -10.59
CA ILE A 422 18.76 2.47 -9.34
C ILE A 422 18.25 1.06 -9.63
N ALA A 423 17.13 0.91 -10.34
CA ALA A 423 16.58 -0.41 -10.68
C ALA A 423 17.56 -1.27 -11.48
N LYS A 424 18.33 -0.66 -12.40
CA LYS A 424 19.39 -1.32 -13.18
C LYS A 424 20.61 -1.69 -12.32
N LYS A 425 20.99 -0.84 -11.37
CA LYS A 425 22.13 -1.09 -10.47
C LYS A 425 21.79 -2.17 -9.43
N ASP A 426 20.58 -2.14 -8.90
CA ASP A 426 20.11 -3.02 -7.83
C ASP A 426 19.62 -4.37 -8.34
N SER A 427 19.45 -4.58 -9.66
CA SER A 427 19.08 -5.89 -10.22
C SER A 427 20.06 -7.02 -9.87
N GLN A 428 21.20 -6.71 -9.26
CA GLN A 428 22.18 -7.65 -8.73
C GLN A 428 21.89 -8.16 -7.29
N ILE A 429 20.96 -7.55 -6.55
CA ILE A 429 20.70 -7.86 -5.12
C ILE A 429 19.60 -8.95 -4.95
N TYR A 430 19.08 -9.50 -6.04
CA TYR A 430 17.87 -10.33 -5.95
C TYR A 430 18.18 -11.82 -5.77
N PHE A 431 17.57 -12.38 -4.72
CA PHE A 431 17.76 -13.76 -4.33
C PHE A 431 16.96 -14.72 -5.20
N VAL A 432 17.47 -15.95 -5.29
CA VAL A 432 16.70 -17.11 -5.74
C VAL A 432 15.59 -17.37 -4.71
N LEU A 433 14.38 -16.94 -5.04
CA LEU A 433 13.18 -17.35 -4.33
C LEU A 433 12.86 -18.81 -4.63
N GLY A 434 12.47 -19.55 -3.60
CA GLY A 434 12.05 -20.95 -3.66
C GLY A 434 10.52 -21.07 -3.57
N ASP A 435 10.02 -22.22 -3.14
CA ASP A 435 8.56 -22.46 -3.04
C ASP A 435 7.97 -22.08 -1.67
N SER A 436 8.83 -21.81 -0.67
CA SER A 436 8.41 -21.41 0.68
C SER A 436 8.03 -19.93 0.69
N LEU A 437 6.73 -19.64 0.77
CA LEU A 437 6.21 -18.28 0.89
C LEU A 437 6.81 -17.51 2.11
N PRO A 438 6.88 -18.08 3.33
CA PRO A 438 7.50 -17.38 4.47
C PRO A 438 8.97 -17.02 4.23
N ASP A 439 9.75 -17.94 3.63
CA ASP A 439 11.16 -17.67 3.32
C ASP A 439 11.31 -16.64 2.19
N ASN A 440 10.43 -16.69 1.20
CA ASN A 440 10.42 -15.74 0.10
C ASN A 440 10.17 -14.33 0.62
N TRP A 441 9.19 -14.15 1.52
CA TRP A 441 8.95 -12.86 2.17
C TRP A 441 10.19 -12.37 2.91
N ARG A 442 10.77 -13.22 3.77
CA ARG A 442 11.97 -12.90 4.54
C ARG A 442 13.14 -12.47 3.65
N LYS A 443 13.43 -13.22 2.60
CA LYS A 443 14.56 -12.93 1.69
C LYS A 443 14.29 -11.67 0.86
N ALA A 444 13.08 -11.52 0.33
CA ALA A 444 12.76 -10.43 -0.59
C ALA A 444 12.58 -9.08 0.12
N ALA A 445 12.26 -9.07 1.42
CA ALA A 445 12.09 -7.84 2.19
C ALA A 445 13.40 -7.31 2.83
N ILE A 446 14.53 -7.99 2.66
CA ILE A 446 15.85 -7.50 3.11
C ILE A 446 16.39 -6.38 2.19
N PRO A 447 16.43 -6.52 0.85
CA PRO A 447 16.98 -5.50 -0.06
C PRO A 447 16.21 -4.18 -0.08
N LEU A 448 14.91 -4.19 0.24
CA LEU A 448 14.09 -2.97 0.33
C LEU A 448 14.62 -1.94 1.35
N LYS A 449 15.55 -2.35 2.20
CA LYS A 449 16.13 -1.54 3.29
C LYS A 449 17.43 -0.83 2.91
N THR A 450 18.23 -1.38 2.00
CA THR A 450 19.46 -0.72 1.50
C THR A 450 19.17 0.43 0.54
N MET A 451 17.90 0.63 0.21
CA MET A 451 17.36 1.55 -0.78
C MET A 451 16.91 2.89 -0.15
N ARG A 452 17.61 3.38 0.87
CA ARG A 452 17.19 4.56 1.65
C ARG A 452 18.01 5.83 1.45
N SER A 453 18.86 5.90 0.42
CA SER A 453 19.33 7.23 0.02
C SER A 453 18.13 8.09 -0.36
N ASP A 454 18.13 9.38 -0.05
CA ASP A 454 16.99 10.29 -0.28
C ASP A 454 16.44 10.15 -1.71
N LYS A 455 17.34 9.95 -2.68
CA LYS A 455 16.99 9.71 -4.09
C LYS A 455 16.20 8.41 -4.31
N VAL A 456 16.59 7.33 -3.64
CA VAL A 456 15.90 6.05 -3.75
C VAL A 456 14.59 6.08 -2.96
N PHE A 457 14.53 6.74 -1.80
CA PHE A 457 13.29 6.93 -1.06
C PHE A 457 12.26 7.72 -1.87
N MET A 458 12.68 8.82 -2.52
CA MET A 458 11.82 9.59 -3.42
C MET A 458 11.36 8.76 -4.63
N ALA A 459 12.25 7.94 -5.20
CA ALA A 459 11.88 6.97 -6.24
C ALA A 459 10.96 5.84 -5.72
N MET A 460 11.01 5.49 -4.43
CA MET A 460 10.10 4.53 -3.80
C MET A 460 8.73 5.11 -3.56
N LYS A 461 8.65 6.40 -3.22
CA LYS A 461 7.42 7.14 -2.96
C LYS A 461 6.68 7.51 -4.25
N SER A 462 7.39 7.78 -5.34
CA SER A 462 6.78 7.92 -6.67
C SER A 462 6.12 6.64 -7.22
N LEU A 463 6.27 5.51 -6.52
CA LEU A 463 5.62 4.24 -6.83
C LEU A 463 4.33 4.03 -6.05
N GLU A 464 4.05 4.83 -5.01
CA GLU A 464 2.80 4.73 -4.27
C GLU A 464 1.60 5.15 -5.13
N LEU A 465 0.36 5.01 -4.64
CA LEU A 465 -0.88 5.35 -5.36
C LEU A 465 -1.34 6.80 -5.18
N HIS A 466 -0.55 7.58 -4.48
CA HIS A 466 -0.92 8.91 -4.04
C HIS A 466 0.11 9.92 -4.52
N VAL A 467 -0.37 11.11 -4.91
CA VAL A 467 0.51 12.28 -5.08
C VAL A 467 1.11 12.55 -3.72
N VAL A 468 2.43 12.44 -3.61
CA VAL A 468 3.13 12.70 -2.35
C VAL A 468 3.76 14.08 -2.44
N LEU A 469 3.39 14.93 -1.48
CA LEU A 469 4.01 16.22 -1.25
C LEU A 469 5.09 16.01 -0.19
N TYR A 470 6.33 16.37 -0.50
CA TYR A 470 7.46 16.33 0.44
C TYR A 470 8.13 17.69 0.42
N ASP A 471 7.99 18.49 1.49
CA ASP A 471 8.57 19.82 1.68
C ASP A 471 8.55 20.72 0.41
N ASP A 472 9.50 20.53 -0.50
CA ASP A 472 9.64 21.28 -1.76
C ASP A 472 9.29 20.48 -3.03
N PHE A 473 8.72 19.28 -2.94
CA PHE A 473 8.58 18.34 -4.05
C PHE A 473 7.16 17.78 -4.22
N VAL A 474 6.73 17.64 -5.48
CA VAL A 474 5.52 16.92 -5.88
C VAL A 474 5.93 15.65 -6.62
N LEU A 475 5.66 14.49 -6.03
CA LEU A 475 5.88 13.20 -6.68
C LEU A 475 4.57 12.73 -7.32
N LEU A 476 4.57 12.59 -8.64
CA LEU A 476 3.44 12.00 -9.37
C LEU A 476 3.56 10.46 -9.33
N PRO A 477 2.59 9.77 -8.71
CA PRO A 477 2.64 8.32 -8.57
C PRO A 477 2.54 7.67 -9.95
N PHE A 478 3.41 6.71 -10.21
CA PHE A 478 3.43 5.88 -11.40
C PHE A 478 2.11 5.16 -11.67
N SER A 479 1.41 4.78 -10.60
CA SER A 479 0.10 4.13 -10.68
C SER A 479 -1.03 5.09 -11.09
N ALA A 480 -0.74 6.38 -11.27
CA ALA A 480 -1.59 7.32 -12.00
C ALA A 480 -1.60 7.10 -13.52
N ALA A 481 -1.11 5.96 -13.97
CA ALA A 481 -1.59 5.29 -15.17
C ALA A 481 -3.13 5.28 -15.29
N PHE A 482 -3.62 4.90 -16.48
CA PHE A 482 -5.05 4.79 -16.79
C PHE A 482 -5.88 4.33 -15.57
N PRO A 483 -6.90 5.11 -15.12
CA PRO A 483 -7.55 6.18 -15.88
C PRO A 483 -6.96 7.58 -15.69
N LEU A 484 -5.98 7.79 -14.81
CA LEU A 484 -5.55 9.15 -14.44
C LEU A 484 -4.69 9.81 -15.53
N TYR A 485 -3.95 9.04 -16.31
CA TYR A 485 -3.13 9.53 -17.41
C TYR A 485 -3.04 8.54 -18.58
N ASN A 486 -3.03 9.09 -19.80
CA ASN A 486 -2.73 8.40 -21.05
C ASN A 486 -2.33 9.46 -22.09
N LEU A 487 -1.22 9.24 -22.80
CA LEU A 487 -0.68 10.20 -23.76
C LEU A 487 -1.66 10.55 -24.89
N ASP A 488 -2.48 9.57 -25.32
CA ASP A 488 -3.47 9.73 -26.40
C ASP A 488 -4.84 10.22 -25.90
N ALA A 489 -5.00 10.46 -24.59
CA ALA A 489 -6.24 10.99 -24.03
C ALA A 489 -6.40 12.48 -24.35
N THR A 490 -7.65 12.94 -24.33
CA THR A 490 -7.97 14.36 -24.45
C THR A 490 -7.42 15.14 -23.25
N ALA A 491 -7.12 16.42 -23.45
CA ALA A 491 -6.67 17.31 -22.39
C ALA A 491 -7.62 17.27 -21.16
N SER A 492 -8.93 17.27 -21.39
CA SER A 492 -9.94 17.16 -20.32
C SER A 492 -9.74 15.95 -19.40
N ILE A 493 -9.34 14.80 -19.96
CA ILE A 493 -9.10 13.58 -19.18
C ILE A 493 -7.77 13.70 -18.44
N LYS A 494 -6.72 14.19 -19.11
CA LYS A 494 -5.40 14.38 -18.49
C LYS A 494 -5.46 15.36 -17.31
N TYR A 495 -6.06 16.53 -17.51
CA TYR A 495 -6.20 17.54 -16.46
C TYR A 495 -7.22 17.15 -15.39
N GLY A 496 -8.33 16.50 -15.77
CA GLY A 496 -9.34 16.01 -14.81
C GLY A 496 -8.88 14.79 -14.00
N GLY A 497 -7.94 14.01 -14.54
CA GLY A 497 -7.28 12.88 -13.88
C GLY A 497 -6.04 13.34 -13.12
N ILE A 498 -4.86 13.15 -13.72
CA ILE A 498 -3.57 13.43 -13.07
C ILE A 498 -3.35 14.90 -12.76
N GLY A 499 -3.93 15.83 -13.53
CA GLY A 499 -3.82 17.27 -13.26
C GLY A 499 -4.61 17.75 -12.03
N LYS A 500 -5.64 16.99 -11.61
CA LYS A 500 -6.37 17.23 -10.35
C LYS A 500 -5.71 16.49 -9.19
N GLY A 501 -5.29 15.25 -9.43
CA GLY A 501 -4.65 14.31 -8.51
C GLY A 501 -4.91 14.57 -7.03
N ASP A 502 -5.80 13.78 -6.39
CA ASP A 502 -6.00 13.85 -4.94
C ASP A 502 -4.67 13.59 -4.22
N GLY A 503 -3.97 14.68 -3.90
CA GLY A 503 -2.97 14.68 -2.86
C GLY A 503 -3.74 14.47 -1.57
N ALA A 504 -3.61 13.28 -0.98
CA ALA A 504 -3.72 13.22 0.46
C ALA A 504 -2.56 14.07 0.98
N VAL A 505 -2.80 15.36 1.22
CA VAL A 505 -1.91 16.21 2.01
C VAL A 505 -1.86 15.49 3.36
N ARG A 506 -0.79 14.73 3.56
CA ARG A 506 -0.51 14.09 4.84
C ARG A 506 0.22 15.06 5.71
#